data_AF-A0A160P3H4-F1
#
_entry.id   AF-A0A160P3H4-F1
#
_cell.length_a   1.000
_cell.length_b   1.000
_cell.length_c   1.000
_cell.angle_alpha   90.00
_cell.angle_beta   90.00
_cell.angle_gamma   90.00
#
_symmetry.space_group_name_H-M   'P 1'
#
loop_
_entity.id
_entity.type
_entity.pdbx_description
1 polymer ?
#
loop_
_entity_poly.entity_id
_entity_poly.type
_entity_poly.pdbx_seq_one_letter_code
_entity_poly.pdbx_strand_id
1 'polypeptide(L)' 'MDTVLTLLLVRFGLVAAGIVVLALVVFAVALHFRRTGRLDEVRRYATPAVKAAARAAARRLEDRR' A
#
# COMPACT_ATOMS: atom_id res chain seq x y z
N MET A 1 38.76 7.92 -7.11
CA MET A 1 38.07 6.63 -7.32
C MET A 1 37.20 6.25 -6.11
N ASP A 2 36.54 7.23 -5.46
CA ASP A 2 35.79 7.03 -4.19
C ASP A 2 34.30 7.43 -4.28
N THR A 3 33.97 8.34 -5.20
CA THR A 3 32.63 8.93 -5.32
C THR A 3 31.55 7.89 -5.64
N VAL A 4 31.89 6.87 -6.43
CA VAL A 4 30.93 5.83 -6.87
C VAL A 4 30.51 4.94 -5.69
N LEU A 5 31.46 4.59 -4.82
CA LEU A 5 31.21 3.76 -3.64
C LEU A 5 30.30 4.50 -2.65
N THR A 6 30.59 5.78 -2.38
CA THR A 6 29.75 6.63 -1.54
C THR A 6 28.35 6.83 -2.14
N LEU A 7 28.25 7.04 -3.45
CA LEU A 7 26.95 7.15 -4.13
C LEU A 7 26.12 5.87 -4.03
N LEU A 8 26.76 4.70 -4.19
CA LEU A 8 26.12 3.40 -4.03
C LEU A 8 25.60 3.21 -2.60
N LEU A 9 26.40 3.58 -1.60
CA LEU A 9 26.04 3.44 -0.18
C LEU A 9 24.93 4.40 0.25
N VAL A 10 25.02 5.67 -0.16
CA VAL A 10 24.01 6.70 0.12
C VAL A 10 22.70 6.33 -0.58
N ARG A 11 22.75 5.85 -1.83
CA ARG A 11 21.54 5.44 -2.54
C ARG A 11 20.89 4.22 -1.91
N PHE A 12 21.66 3.23 -1.47
CA PHE A 12 21.12 2.07 -0.75
C PHE A 12 20.50 2.47 0.59
N GLY A 13 21.20 3.29 1.38
CA GLY A 13 20.70 3.82 2.64
C GLY A 13 19.43 4.65 2.46
N LEU A 14 19.39 5.49 1.42
CA LEU A 14 18.23 6.33 1.11
C LEU A 14 17.02 5.50 0.65
N VAL A 15 17.23 4.48 -0.20
CA VAL A 15 16.17 3.57 -0.64
C VAL A 15 15.67 2.73 0.54
N ALA A 16 16.57 2.18 1.36
CA ALA A 16 16.20 1.41 2.53
C ALA A 16 15.43 2.26 3.55
N ALA A 17 15.90 3.48 3.84
CA ALA A 17 15.21 4.42 4.72
C ALA A 17 13.83 4.78 4.16
N GLY A 18 13.73 5.04 2.85
CA GLY A 18 12.45 5.28 2.17
C GLY A 18 11.47 4.12 2.32
N ILE A 19 11.93 2.88 2.12
CA ILE A 19 11.12 1.66 2.29
C ILE A 19 10.65 1.51 3.74
N VAL A 20 11.54 1.73 4.71
CA VAL A 20 11.19 1.63 6.14
C VAL A 20 10.14 2.68 6.51
N VAL A 21 10.33 3.94 6.10
CA VAL A 21 9.35 5.01 6.32
C VAL A 21 8.02 4.65 5.67
N LEU A 22 8.02 4.16 4.42
CA LEU A 22 6.81 3.74 3.73
C LEU A 22 6.09 2.61 4.48
N ALA A 23 6.83 1.61 4.95
CA ALA A 23 6.28 0.51 5.74
C ALA A 23 5.68 1.01 7.06
N LEU A 24 6.35 1.92 7.76
CA LEU A 24 5.84 2.54 8.98
C LEU A 24 4.58 3.36 8.74
N VAL A 25 4.50 4.10 7.63
CA VAL A 25 3.30 4.86 7.26
C VAL A 25 2.14 3.91 6.98
N VAL A 26 2.35 2.86 6.18
CA VAL A 26 1.32 1.84 5.91
C VAL A 26 0.87 1.17 7.20
N PHE A 27 1.82 0.81 8.06
CA PHE A 27 1.54 0.17 9.34
C PHE A 27 0.76 1.10 10.27
N ALA A 28 1.15 2.39 10.36
CA ALA A 28 0.45 3.39 11.16
C ALA A 28 -0.98 3.62 10.65
N VAL A 29 -1.18 3.69 9.32
CA VAL A 29 -2.52 3.77 8.71
C VAL A 29 -3.34 2.53 9.06
N ALA A 30 -2.78 1.34 8.87
CA ALA A 30 -3.44 0.08 9.21
C ALA A 30 -3.80 0.00 10.71
N LEU A 31 -2.90 0.45 11.59
CA LEU A 31 -3.09 0.46 13.04
C LEU A 31 -4.15 1.49 13.45
N HIS A 32 -4.14 2.68 12.83
CA HIS A 32 -5.15 3.71 13.07
C HIS A 32 -6.54 3.22 12.65
N PHE A 33 -6.65 2.61 11.48
CA PHE A 33 -7.87 1.96 11.01
C PHE A 33 -8.35 0.85 11.96
N ARG A 34 -7.41 0.02 12.44
CA ARG A 34 -7.70 -1.07 13.36
C ARG A 34 -8.12 -0.55 14.74
N ARG A 35 -7.51 0.53 15.24
CA ARG A 35 -7.83 1.12 16.55
C ARG A 35 -9.14 1.88 16.56
N THR A 36 -9.47 2.59 15.48
CA THR A 36 -10.66 3.44 15.46
C THR A 36 -11.94 2.66 15.15
N GLY A 37 -11.88 1.33 14.90
CA GLY A 37 -13.07 0.53 14.58
C GLY A 37 -13.77 0.94 13.27
N ARG A 38 -13.16 1.88 12.53
CA ARG A 38 -13.69 2.54 11.33
C ARG A 38 -13.53 1.71 10.05
N LEU A 39 -13.29 0.42 10.20
CA LEU A 39 -13.47 -0.53 9.11
C LEU A 39 -14.87 -0.37 8.52
N ASP A 40 -15.90 -0.10 9.33
CA ASP A 40 -17.26 0.14 8.82
C ASP A 40 -17.40 1.46 8.03
N GLU A 41 -16.71 2.53 8.40
CA GLU A 41 -16.86 3.84 7.75
C GLU A 41 -16.05 3.93 6.45
N VAL A 42 -14.85 3.33 6.42
CA VAL A 42 -14.13 3.16 5.16
C VAL A 42 -14.77 2.08 4.31
N ARG A 43 -15.33 1.02 4.87
CA ARG A 43 -16.15 0.08 4.12
C ARG A 43 -17.36 0.79 3.53
N ARG A 44 -18.02 1.70 4.25
CA ARG A 44 -19.17 2.48 3.74
C ARG A 44 -18.77 3.43 2.60
N TYR A 45 -17.60 4.06 2.68
CA TYR A 45 -17.09 4.95 1.61
C TYR A 45 -16.48 4.17 0.42
N ALA A 46 -15.89 3.02 0.69
CA ALA A 46 -15.30 2.14 -0.32
C ALA A 46 -16.33 1.17 -0.92
N THR A 47 -17.52 0.99 -0.32
CA THR A 47 -18.59 0.11 -0.84
C THR A 47 -18.88 0.37 -2.32
N PRO A 48 -19.07 1.62 -2.81
CA PRO A 48 -19.32 1.83 -4.24
C PRO A 48 -18.11 1.44 -5.11
N ALA A 49 -16.90 1.81 -4.72
CA ALA A 49 -15.68 1.52 -5.48
C ALA A 49 -15.34 0.01 -5.47
N VAL A 50 -15.47 -0.65 -4.32
CA VAL A 50 -15.26 -2.08 -4.14
C VAL A 50 -16.33 -2.89 -4.86
N LYS A 51 -17.59 -2.45 -4.88
CA LYS A 51 -18.65 -3.14 -5.62
C LYS A 51 -18.47 -3.01 -7.13
N ALA A 52 -17.98 -1.87 -7.62
CA ALA A 52 -17.57 -1.70 -9.01
C ALA A 52 -16.36 -2.57 -9.37
N ALA A 53 -15.33 -2.57 -8.52
CA ALA A 53 -14.14 -3.39 -8.70
C ALA A 53 -14.45 -4.90 -8.62
N ALA A 54 -15.33 -5.31 -7.71
CA ALA A 54 -15.77 -6.69 -7.57
C ALA A 54 -16.59 -7.16 -8.77
N ARG A 55 -17.45 -6.31 -9.34
CA ARG A 55 -18.16 -6.63 -10.60
C ARG A 55 -17.19 -6.75 -11.77
N ALA A 56 -16.19 -5.86 -11.86
CA ALA A 56 -15.17 -5.94 -12.91
C ALA A 56 -14.28 -7.19 -12.75
N ALA A 57 -13.94 -7.55 -11.50
CA ALA A 57 -13.18 -8.76 -11.20
C ALA A 57 -13.99 -10.04 -11.44
N ALA A 58 -15.28 -10.06 -11.08
CA ALA A 58 -16.18 -11.17 -11.35
C ALA A 58 -16.35 -11.42 -12.85
N ARG A 59 -16.52 -10.36 -13.65
CA ARG A 59 -16.53 -10.44 -15.12
C ARG A 59 -15.24 -11.05 -15.66
N ARG A 60 -14.08 -10.64 -15.15
CA ARG A 60 -12.78 -11.20 -15.55
C ARG A 60 -12.57 -12.65 -15.11
N LEU A 61 -13.21 -13.08 -14.03
CA LEU A 61 -13.14 -14.47 -13.55
C LEU A 61 -14.08 -15.39 -14.34
N GLU A 62 -15.26 -14.90 -14.71
CA GLU A 62 -16.21 -15.63 -15.57
C GLU A 62 -15.68 -15.79 -16.99
N ASP A 63 -15.00 -14.77 -17.54
CA ASP A 63 -14.39 -14.80 -18.89
C ASP A 63 -13.17 -15.75 -18.97
N ARG A 64 -12.66 -16.21 -17.82
CA ARG A 64 -11.48 -17.09 -17.70
C ARG A 64 -11.83 -18.58 -17.53
N ARG A 65 -13.12 -18.94 -17.52
CA ARG A 65 -13.63 -20.29 -17.29
C ARG A 65 -14.31 -20.85 -18.53
#